data_AF-A0A8H5CKQ4-F1
#
_entry.id   AF-A0A8H5CKQ4-F1
#
_cell.length_a   1.000
_cell.length_b   1.000
_cell.length_c   1.000
_cell.angle_alpha   90.00
_cell.angle_beta   90.00
_cell.angle_gamma   90.00
#
_symmetry.space_group_name_H-M   'P 1'
#
loop_
_entity.id
_entity.type
_entity.pdbx_description
1 polymer ?
#
loop_
_entity_poly.entity_id
_entity_poly.type
_entity_poly.pdbx_seq_one_letter_code
_entity_poly.pdbx_strand_id
1 'polypeptide(L)'
;MPSPLGFCCQKSDVVPCPSSPPAPSEAAITQPSPHRSILLCHCSTPMPVSCNPNTQPVNPPLLPQLPSTSFSSALLQLSPNPAILPQPFPDPSHMASRQPRTENQIDPSSLQPHILTKHRLQDWETPWSLEHHAKRNELYGSDVARLAEVTVGGSVVADSLESYTVGLLRFDQFCDLYKVDERIHMPANNILISAFIGHYLGKVSGSSLNNWLSSLKMWHDMKHAPWCGGECWVQMCRRNGN
;
A
#
# COMPACT_ATOMS: atom_id res chain seq x y z
N MET A 1 16.94 28.89 36.17
CA MET A 1 15.89 27.96 36.61
C MET A 1 15.07 27.55 35.39
N PRO A 2 15.09 26.27 34.98
CA PRO A 2 14.33 25.83 33.81
C PRO A 2 12.92 25.38 34.20
N SER A 3 11.94 25.77 33.39
CA SER A 3 10.55 25.33 33.46
C SER A 3 10.40 23.88 32.95
N PRO A 4 9.45 23.09 33.48
CA PRO A 4 9.24 21.71 33.03
C PRO A 4 8.33 21.66 31.80
N LEU A 5 8.77 20.95 30.76
CA LEU A 5 7.91 20.55 29.65
C LEU A 5 7.06 19.36 30.08
N GLY A 6 5.76 19.60 30.31
CA GLY A 6 4.78 18.54 30.46
C GLY A 6 4.52 17.87 29.11
N PHE A 7 4.84 16.58 29.01
CA PHE A 7 4.42 15.74 27.89
C PHE A 7 3.08 15.09 28.22
N CYS A 8 2.01 15.60 27.60
CA CYS A 8 0.71 14.93 27.58
C CYS A 8 0.68 14.00 26.37
N CYS A 9 0.94 12.71 26.59
CA CYS A 9 0.69 11.68 25.59
C CYS A 9 -0.83 11.44 25.57
N GLN A 10 -1.52 12.06 24.62
CA GLN A 10 -2.95 11.80 24.39
C GLN A 10 -3.12 10.34 23.98
N LYS A 11 -3.92 9.61 24.76
CA LYS A 11 -4.40 8.27 24.45
C LYS A 11 -5.25 8.32 23.19
N SER A 12 -4.69 7.95 22.05
CA SER A 12 -5.46 7.43 20.94
C SER A 12 -5.78 5.96 21.24
N ASP A 13 -7.04 5.58 21.08
CA ASP A 13 -7.52 4.20 21.18
C ASP A 13 -6.90 3.35 20.07
N VAL A 14 -5.68 2.89 20.31
CA VAL A 14 -5.01 1.88 19.49
C VAL A 14 -5.57 0.54 19.93
N VAL A 15 -6.29 -0.14 19.03
CA VAL A 15 -6.60 -1.55 19.20
C VAL A 15 -5.28 -2.29 19.41
N PRO A 16 -5.03 -2.91 20.57
CA PRO A 16 -3.78 -3.60 20.82
C PRO A 16 -3.59 -4.70 19.79
N CYS A 17 -2.46 -4.72 19.09
CA CYS A 17 -2.07 -5.86 18.27
C CYS A 17 -2.07 -7.12 19.18
N PRO A 18 -2.75 -8.22 18.81
CA PRO A 18 -2.75 -9.42 19.62
C PRO A 18 -1.30 -9.94 19.72
N SER A 19 -0.75 -9.93 20.93
CA SER A 19 0.50 -10.62 21.24
C SER A 19 0.33 -12.11 20.93
N SER A 20 1.33 -12.70 20.27
CA SER A 20 1.37 -14.09 19.80
C SER A 20 0.76 -15.10 20.78
N PRO A 21 0.04 -16.13 20.30
CA PRO A 21 -0.52 -17.16 21.18
C PRO A 21 0.60 -17.95 21.87
N PRO A 22 0.49 -18.25 23.18
CA PRO A 22 1.38 -19.20 23.83
C PRO A 22 1.17 -20.62 23.26
N ALA A 23 2.26 -21.37 23.13
CA ALA A 23 2.28 -22.76 22.70
C ALA A 23 1.30 -23.62 23.52
N PRO A 24 0.69 -24.68 22.93
CA PRO A 24 -0.34 -25.46 23.62
C PRO A 24 0.27 -26.31 24.74
N SER A 25 -0.14 -26.04 25.98
CA SER A 25 0.02 -26.96 27.09
C SER A 25 -1.19 -27.89 27.17
N GLU A 26 -0.86 -29.17 27.31
CA GLU A 26 -1.72 -30.34 27.33
C GLU A 26 -2.79 -30.33 28.45
N ALA A 27 -3.98 -30.81 28.07
CA ALA A 27 -5.00 -31.50 28.88
C ALA A 27 -5.62 -30.82 30.13
N ALA A 28 -6.93 -30.53 30.05
CA ALA A 28 -7.93 -31.17 30.92
C ALA A 28 -9.37 -30.90 30.46
N ILE A 29 -10.10 -32.01 30.34
CA ILE A 29 -11.51 -32.17 30.01
C ILE A 29 -12.40 -31.57 31.12
N THR A 30 -13.48 -30.85 30.75
CA THR A 30 -14.86 -31.00 31.28
C THR A 30 -15.81 -29.94 30.68
N GLN A 31 -16.86 -30.41 30.01
CA GLN A 31 -18.14 -29.74 29.72
C GLN A 31 -19.26 -30.59 30.40
N PRO A 32 -20.56 -30.19 30.51
CA PRO A 32 -21.28 -29.13 29.77
C PRO A 32 -22.36 -28.29 30.54
N SER A 33 -22.91 -27.29 29.82
CA SER A 33 -24.35 -26.91 29.75
C SER A 33 -24.96 -25.94 30.82
N PRO A 34 -26.18 -25.37 30.59
CA PRO A 34 -26.45 -24.25 29.65
C PRO A 34 -27.43 -23.19 30.23
N HIS A 35 -27.32 -21.89 29.92
CA HIS A 35 -28.50 -21.02 30.01
C HIS A 35 -28.49 -19.87 28.99
N ARG A 36 -29.57 -19.89 28.18
CA ARG A 36 -30.10 -18.81 27.34
C ARG A 36 -30.08 -17.45 28.05
N SER A 37 -29.78 -16.40 27.31
CA SER A 37 -30.70 -15.25 27.22
C SER A 37 -30.43 -14.41 25.98
N ILE A 38 -31.51 -14.26 25.21
CA ILE A 38 -31.70 -13.42 24.04
C ILE A 38 -32.00 -12.01 24.55
N LEU A 39 -31.26 -10.98 24.12
CA LEU A 39 -31.81 -9.62 24.10
C LEU A 39 -31.36 -8.85 22.85
N LEU A 40 -32.40 -8.27 22.27
CA LEU A 40 -32.55 -7.61 20.99
C LEU A 40 -31.69 -6.34 20.83
N CYS A 41 -31.14 -6.21 19.64
CA CYS A 41 -30.53 -5.03 19.06
C CYS A 41 -31.57 -3.90 18.92
N HIS A 42 -31.27 -2.71 19.43
CA HIS A 42 -31.99 -1.48 19.09
C HIS A 42 -31.12 -0.60 18.20
N CYS A 43 -31.62 -0.40 16.99
CA CYS A 43 -31.13 0.50 15.96
C CYS A 43 -31.42 1.95 16.39
N SER A 44 -30.44 2.84 16.29
CA SER A 44 -30.68 4.28 16.27
C SER A 44 -29.80 4.91 15.19
N THR A 45 -30.48 5.27 14.11
CA THR A 45 -29.97 5.99 12.94
C THR A 45 -29.56 7.43 13.29
N PRO A 46 -28.56 7.99 12.57
CA PRO A 46 -28.15 9.39 12.66
C PRO A 46 -28.92 10.30 11.69
N MET A 47 -29.04 11.59 12.03
CA MET A 47 -29.55 12.69 11.19
C MET A 47 -28.77 13.99 11.52
N PRO A 48 -28.77 15.03 10.68
CA PRO A 48 -28.05 15.12 9.41
C PRO A 48 -27.06 16.31 9.38
N VAL A 49 -26.10 16.23 8.45
CA VAL A 49 -25.14 17.29 8.13
C VAL A 49 -25.85 18.45 7.44
N SER A 50 -25.73 19.65 8.00
CA SER A 50 -26.20 20.91 7.41
C SER A 50 -25.28 21.34 6.27
N CYS A 51 -25.81 21.31 5.03
CA CYS A 51 -25.17 21.87 3.85
C CYS A 51 -25.13 23.41 3.95
N ASN A 52 -23.93 24.00 3.89
CA ASN A 52 -23.76 25.45 3.76
C ASN A 52 -23.60 25.79 2.27
N PRO A 53 -24.50 26.58 1.65
CA PRO A 53 -24.38 26.99 0.25
C PRO A 53 -23.66 28.34 0.19
N ASN A 54 -22.34 28.32 -0.02
CA ASN A 54 -21.65 29.55 -0.39
C ASN A 54 -20.53 29.26 -1.39
N THR A 55 -20.94 28.90 -2.60
CA THR A 55 -20.06 28.76 -3.76
C THR A 55 -20.17 30.04 -4.58
N GLN A 56 -19.19 30.93 -4.46
CA GLN A 56 -18.96 31.99 -5.45
C GLN A 56 -18.21 31.40 -6.65
N PRO A 57 -18.60 31.71 -7.90
CA PRO A 57 -17.91 31.20 -9.08
C PRO A 57 -16.61 31.96 -9.31
N VAL A 58 -15.48 31.25 -9.21
CA VAL A 58 -14.15 31.77 -9.56
C VAL A 58 -13.93 31.51 -11.05
N ASN A 59 -13.80 32.58 -11.84
CA ASN A 59 -13.48 32.52 -13.27
C ASN A 59 -12.11 31.85 -13.51
N PRO A 60 -11.98 30.94 -14.50
CA PRO A 60 -10.67 30.44 -14.91
C PRO A 60 -9.91 31.47 -15.78
N PRO A 61 -8.58 31.61 -15.62
CA PRO A 61 -7.78 32.49 -16.46
C PRO A 61 -7.57 31.93 -17.87
N LEU A 62 -7.67 32.81 -18.88
CA LEU A 62 -7.43 32.56 -20.30
C LEU A 62 -6.01 32.03 -20.56
N LEU A 63 -5.91 30.96 -21.36
CA LEU A 63 -4.67 30.52 -22.00
C LEU A 63 -4.38 31.34 -23.29
N PRO A 64 -3.13 31.72 -23.58
CA PRO A 64 -2.76 32.33 -24.86
C PRO A 64 -2.75 31.29 -25.99
N GLN A 65 -3.42 31.61 -27.10
CA GLN A 65 -3.45 30.80 -28.31
C GLN A 65 -2.15 30.94 -29.11
N LEU A 66 -1.59 29.80 -29.55
CA LEU A 66 -0.52 29.78 -30.55
C LEU A 66 -1.10 29.91 -31.97
N PRO A 67 -0.45 30.69 -32.87
CA PRO A 67 -0.90 30.83 -34.24
C PRO A 67 -0.53 29.61 -35.09
N SER A 68 -1.54 29.14 -35.83
CA SER A 68 -1.48 28.15 -36.89
C SER A 68 -0.71 28.71 -38.09
N THR A 69 0.45 28.12 -38.42
CA THR A 69 1.13 28.40 -39.69
C THR A 69 1.04 27.21 -40.63
N SER A 70 0.31 27.48 -41.71
CA SER A 70 0.10 26.70 -42.93
C SER A 70 1.38 26.04 -43.46
N PHE A 71 1.28 24.74 -43.72
CA PHE A 71 2.22 24.02 -44.57
C PHE A 71 2.00 24.45 -46.02
N SER A 72 3.02 25.02 -46.65
CA SER A 72 3.09 25.19 -48.11
C SER A 72 4.27 24.39 -48.64
N SER A 73 3.92 23.42 -49.48
CA SER A 73 4.82 22.63 -50.33
C SER A 73 5.32 23.46 -51.51
N ALA A 74 6.61 23.42 -51.80
CA ALA A 74 7.13 23.56 -53.15
C ALA A 74 8.51 22.88 -53.28
N LEU A 75 8.67 22.25 -54.43
CA LEU A 75 9.57 21.16 -54.75
C LEU A 75 10.88 21.60 -55.41
N LEU A 76 11.88 20.73 -55.27
CA LEU A 76 12.95 20.37 -56.21
C LEU A 76 14.08 21.39 -56.50
N GLN A 77 15.27 21.05 -55.99
CA GLN A 77 16.46 21.03 -56.83
C GLN A 77 17.35 19.83 -56.47
N LEU A 78 17.45 18.92 -57.44
CA LEU A 78 18.24 17.69 -57.44
C LEU A 78 19.72 18.00 -57.68
N SER A 79 20.61 17.35 -56.94
CA SER A 79 21.90 16.90 -57.47
C SER A 79 22.35 15.63 -56.74
N PRO A 80 22.95 14.64 -57.43
CA PRO A 80 23.07 13.27 -56.96
C PRO A 80 24.34 13.06 -56.13
N ASN A 81 24.19 12.62 -54.88
CA ASN A 81 25.30 12.14 -54.07
C ASN A 81 25.41 10.62 -54.24
N PRO A 82 26.59 10.04 -54.53
CA PRO A 82 26.71 8.62 -54.81
C PRO A 82 26.64 7.82 -53.50
N ALA A 83 25.73 6.85 -53.48
CA ALA A 83 25.74 5.66 -52.63
C ALA A 83 26.18 5.86 -51.16
N ILE A 84 25.33 6.50 -50.34
CA ILE A 84 25.31 6.22 -48.90
C ILE A 84 24.28 5.12 -48.69
N LEU A 85 24.77 3.90 -48.46
CA LEU A 85 23.98 2.79 -47.92
C LEU A 85 23.21 3.27 -46.68
N PRO A 86 21.90 3.02 -46.55
CA PRO A 86 21.19 3.27 -45.30
C PRO A 86 21.81 2.40 -44.22
N GLN A 87 22.45 3.03 -43.23
CA GLN A 87 22.79 2.34 -41.99
C GLN A 87 21.48 1.93 -41.33
N PRO A 88 21.29 0.66 -40.95
CA PRO A 88 20.13 0.24 -40.19
C PRO A 88 20.05 1.07 -38.91
N PHE A 89 18.91 1.70 -38.66
CA PHE A 89 18.61 2.22 -37.33
C PHE A 89 18.78 1.05 -36.34
N PRO A 90 19.50 1.23 -35.22
CA PRO A 90 19.60 0.18 -34.22
C PRO A 90 18.18 -0.17 -33.77
N ASP A 91 17.83 -1.43 -33.98
CA ASP A 91 16.54 -2.01 -33.61
C ASP A 91 16.30 -1.81 -32.10
N PRO A 92 15.19 -1.19 -31.66
CA PRO A 92 14.86 -1.04 -30.25
C PRO A 92 14.68 -2.37 -29.51
N SER A 93 14.73 -3.51 -30.20
CA SER A 93 14.65 -4.86 -29.64
C SER A 93 15.84 -5.27 -28.75
N HIS A 94 16.92 -4.48 -28.68
CA HIS A 94 18.11 -4.83 -27.90
C HIS A 94 18.36 -3.97 -26.64
N MET A 95 17.35 -3.27 -26.13
CA MET A 95 17.39 -2.87 -24.72
C MET A 95 17.15 -4.10 -23.86
N ALA A 96 18.21 -4.85 -23.56
CA ALA A 96 18.20 -5.85 -22.51
C ALA A 96 17.61 -5.19 -21.26
N SER A 97 16.53 -5.76 -20.73
CA SER A 97 15.95 -5.30 -19.48
C SER A 97 17.06 -5.27 -18.44
N ARG A 98 17.25 -4.12 -17.78
CA ARG A 98 18.23 -4.03 -16.71
C ARG A 98 17.84 -5.06 -15.66
N GLN A 99 18.71 -6.03 -15.45
CA GLN A 99 18.57 -6.97 -14.34
C GLN A 99 18.46 -6.15 -13.04
N PRO A 100 17.49 -6.46 -12.16
CA PRO A 100 17.41 -5.82 -10.86
C PRO A 100 18.75 -5.99 -10.14
N ARG A 101 19.20 -4.95 -9.43
CA ARG A 101 20.28 -5.13 -8.45
C ARG A 101 19.89 -6.26 -7.51
N THR A 102 20.87 -6.98 -6.96
CA THR A 102 20.64 -8.11 -6.04
C THR A 102 19.71 -7.72 -4.88
N GLU A 103 19.78 -6.47 -4.40
CA GLU A 103 18.90 -5.91 -3.35
C GLU A 103 17.43 -5.66 -3.77
N ASN A 104 17.11 -5.81 -5.06
CA ASN A 104 15.79 -5.53 -5.64
C ASN A 104 15.13 -6.78 -6.24
N GLN A 105 15.68 -7.97 -6.00
CA GLN A 105 15.05 -9.22 -6.40
C GLN A 105 13.90 -9.55 -5.44
N ILE A 106 12.84 -10.15 -5.98
CA ILE A 106 11.74 -10.72 -5.20
C ILE A 106 11.84 -12.23 -5.38
N ASP A 107 11.83 -12.98 -4.29
CA ASP A 107 11.76 -14.43 -4.34
C ASP A 107 10.34 -14.83 -4.78
N PRO A 108 10.18 -15.70 -5.79
CA PRO A 108 8.85 -16.05 -6.28
C PRO A 108 8.03 -16.77 -5.20
N SER A 109 6.98 -16.13 -4.72
CA SER A 109 5.98 -16.72 -3.82
C SER A 109 4.66 -16.95 -4.56
N SER A 110 3.92 -18.00 -4.19
CA SER A 110 2.55 -18.22 -4.66
C SER A 110 1.57 -17.16 -4.15
N LEU A 111 1.88 -16.51 -3.03
CA LEU A 111 1.03 -15.47 -2.44
C LEU A 111 1.36 -14.07 -2.97
N GLN A 112 2.56 -13.89 -3.53
CA GLN A 112 3.04 -12.62 -4.10
C GLN A 112 3.43 -12.83 -5.57
N PRO A 113 2.46 -13.12 -6.45
CA PRO A 113 2.75 -13.37 -7.86
C PRO A 113 3.41 -12.15 -8.51
N HIS A 114 4.26 -12.40 -9.50
CA HIS A 114 4.90 -11.34 -10.27
C HIS A 114 3.89 -10.68 -11.22
N ILE A 115 3.22 -9.65 -10.71
CA ILE A 115 2.15 -8.91 -11.40
C ILE A 115 2.49 -7.43 -11.55
N LEU A 116 1.72 -6.78 -12.42
CA LEU A 116 1.75 -5.34 -12.65
C LEU A 116 1.62 -4.57 -11.33
N THR A 117 2.37 -3.49 -11.20
CA THR A 117 2.47 -2.65 -10.00
C THR A 117 1.09 -2.33 -9.41
N LYS A 118 0.16 -1.80 -10.22
CA LYS A 118 -1.21 -1.45 -9.79
C LYS A 118 -2.03 -2.58 -9.17
N HIS A 119 -1.72 -3.84 -9.49
CA HIS A 119 -2.50 -4.99 -9.03
C HIS A 119 -2.03 -5.53 -7.67
N ARG A 120 -0.79 -5.23 -7.27
CA ARG A 120 -0.15 -5.79 -6.06
C ARG A 120 -0.91 -5.54 -4.77
N LEU A 121 -1.49 -4.35 -4.62
CA LEU A 121 -2.20 -4.00 -3.40
C LEU A 121 -3.45 -4.87 -3.17
N GLN A 122 -4.07 -5.35 -4.25
CA GLN A 122 -5.26 -6.21 -4.21
C GLN A 122 -4.88 -7.69 -4.21
N ASP A 123 -3.97 -8.08 -5.08
CA ASP A 123 -3.70 -9.50 -5.39
C ASP A 123 -2.59 -10.12 -4.54
N TRP A 124 -1.75 -9.32 -3.87
CA TRP A 124 -0.78 -9.89 -2.93
C TRP A 124 -1.45 -10.31 -1.65
N GLU A 125 -1.27 -11.58 -1.33
CA GLU A 125 -1.83 -12.24 -0.17
C GLU A 125 -0.73 -12.60 0.84
N THR A 126 -1.18 -12.97 2.03
CA THR A 126 -0.39 -13.55 3.11
C THR A 126 -1.20 -14.69 3.72
N PRO A 127 -0.58 -15.59 4.51
CA PRO A 127 -1.35 -16.59 5.25
C PRO A 127 -2.48 -15.97 6.09
N TRP A 128 -2.22 -14.79 6.70
CA TRP A 128 -3.23 -14.04 7.45
C TRP A 128 -4.43 -13.63 6.60
N SER A 129 -4.19 -13.03 5.43
CA SER A 129 -5.26 -12.53 4.58
C SER A 129 -6.08 -13.68 3.97
N LEU A 130 -5.46 -14.81 3.66
CA LEU A 130 -6.16 -16.02 3.21
C LEU A 130 -7.11 -16.56 4.28
N GLU A 131 -6.64 -16.70 5.52
CA GLU A 131 -7.46 -17.14 6.64
C GLU A 131 -8.62 -16.18 6.92
N HIS A 132 -8.36 -14.87 6.86
CA HIS A 132 -9.38 -13.84 7.09
C HIS A 132 -10.40 -13.78 5.95
N HIS A 133 -9.95 -13.92 4.71
CA HIS A 133 -10.81 -14.03 3.53
C HIS A 133 -11.73 -15.25 3.66
N ALA A 134 -11.20 -16.42 4.02
CA ALA A 134 -11.98 -17.63 4.24
C ALA A 134 -13.04 -17.45 5.33
N LYS A 135 -12.64 -16.92 6.50
CA LYS A 135 -13.55 -16.66 7.63
C LYS A 135 -14.66 -15.65 7.27
N ARG A 136 -14.34 -14.61 6.50
CA ARG A 136 -15.32 -13.63 6.05
C ARG A 136 -16.30 -14.24 5.06
N ASN A 137 -15.82 -15.08 4.14
CA ASN A 137 -16.67 -15.79 3.19
C ASN A 137 -17.61 -16.77 3.90
N GLU A 138 -17.16 -17.43 4.97
CA GLU A 138 -18.00 -18.27 5.82
C GLU A 138 -19.09 -17.44 6.53
N LEU A 139 -18.74 -16.27 7.06
CA LEU A 139 -19.66 -15.45 7.86
C LEU A 139 -20.71 -14.70 7.03
N TYR A 140 -20.34 -14.19 5.85
CA TYR A 140 -21.21 -13.31 5.05
C TYR A 140 -21.61 -13.89 3.68
N GLY A 141 -21.03 -15.02 3.28
CA GLY A 141 -21.12 -15.54 1.92
C GLY A 141 -20.13 -14.87 0.96
N SER A 142 -19.67 -15.64 -0.03
CA SER A 142 -18.65 -15.19 -0.99
C SER A 142 -19.08 -13.97 -1.81
N ASP A 143 -20.37 -13.87 -2.17
CA ASP A 143 -20.86 -12.76 -3.01
C ASP A 143 -20.84 -11.43 -2.26
N VAL A 144 -21.28 -11.41 -1.01
CA VAL A 144 -21.29 -10.20 -0.17
C VAL A 144 -19.86 -9.77 0.15
N ALA A 145 -19.01 -10.72 0.55
CA ALA A 145 -17.60 -10.47 0.81
C ALA A 145 -16.89 -9.88 -0.42
N ARG A 146 -17.08 -10.47 -1.60
CA ARG A 146 -16.50 -9.99 -2.85
C ARG A 146 -17.03 -8.61 -3.25
N LEU A 147 -18.33 -8.37 -3.08
CA LEU A 147 -18.91 -7.05 -3.38
C LEU A 147 -18.30 -5.97 -2.50
N ALA A 148 -18.10 -6.25 -1.20
CA ALA A 148 -17.42 -5.34 -0.29
C ALA A 148 -15.97 -5.06 -0.72
N GLU A 149 -15.20 -6.10 -1.05
CA GLU A 149 -13.80 -5.96 -1.50
C GLU A 149 -13.69 -5.16 -2.80
N VAL A 150 -14.53 -5.44 -3.80
CA VAL A 150 -14.52 -4.71 -5.07
C VAL A 150 -14.92 -3.24 -4.86
N THR A 151 -15.88 -2.97 -3.98
CA THR A 151 -16.32 -1.60 -3.67
C THR A 151 -15.20 -0.81 -2.99
N VAL A 152 -14.54 -1.40 -1.99
CA VAL A 152 -13.41 -0.77 -1.29
C VAL A 152 -12.21 -0.62 -2.23
N GLY A 153 -11.85 -1.66 -2.97
CA GLY A 153 -10.75 -1.64 -3.93
C GLY A 153 -10.95 -0.62 -5.05
N GLY A 154 -12.19 -0.43 -5.51
CA GLY A 154 -12.55 0.58 -6.51
C GLY A 154 -12.56 2.01 -5.99
N SER A 155 -12.53 2.23 -4.67
CA SER A 155 -12.45 3.58 -4.07
C SER A 155 -11.04 4.17 -4.09
N VAL A 156 -10.01 3.35 -4.37
CA VAL A 156 -8.61 3.79 -4.45
C VAL A 156 -8.33 4.36 -5.84
N VAL A 157 -7.91 5.62 -5.91
CA VAL A 157 -7.57 6.30 -7.18
C VAL A 157 -6.33 5.68 -7.82
N ALA A 158 -6.32 5.51 -9.16
CA ALA A 158 -5.26 4.82 -9.90
C ALA A 158 -3.84 5.37 -9.65
N ASP A 159 -3.65 6.69 -9.65
CA ASP A 159 -2.34 7.31 -9.39
C ASP A 159 -1.83 7.04 -7.96
N SER A 160 -2.77 6.93 -7.01
CA SER A 160 -2.45 6.57 -5.62
C SER A 160 -2.10 5.09 -5.51
N LEU A 161 -2.75 4.22 -6.30
CA LEU A 161 -2.50 2.78 -6.32
C LEU A 161 -1.06 2.46 -6.76
N GLU A 162 -0.57 3.10 -7.82
CA GLU A 162 0.82 2.94 -8.27
C GLU A 162 1.81 3.43 -7.21
N SER A 163 1.53 4.59 -6.61
CA SER A 163 2.38 5.14 -5.54
C SER A 163 2.41 4.23 -4.31
N TYR A 164 1.26 3.65 -3.92
CA TYR A 164 1.18 2.75 -2.80
C TYR A 164 1.95 1.44 -3.08
N THR A 165 1.77 0.86 -4.25
CA THR A 165 2.37 -0.44 -4.58
C THR A 165 3.90 -0.42 -4.64
N VAL A 166 4.53 0.75 -4.82
CA VAL A 166 5.99 0.91 -4.66
C VAL A 166 6.45 0.61 -3.24
N GLY A 167 5.76 1.13 -2.21
CA GLY A 167 6.12 0.89 -0.82
C GLY A 167 5.99 -0.57 -0.42
N LEU A 168 4.93 -1.22 -0.90
CA LEU A 168 4.69 -2.64 -0.68
C LEU A 168 5.79 -3.50 -1.31
N LEU A 169 6.18 -3.19 -2.56
CA LEU A 169 7.32 -3.84 -3.22
C LEU A 169 8.61 -3.74 -2.41
N ARG A 170 8.91 -2.55 -1.86
CA ARG A 170 10.15 -2.33 -1.10
C ARG A 170 10.17 -3.12 0.21
N PHE A 171 9.00 -3.29 0.81
CA PHE A 171 8.85 -4.12 2.00
C PHE A 171 9.10 -5.59 1.71
N ASP A 172 8.52 -6.14 0.64
CA ASP A 172 8.75 -7.54 0.28
C ASP A 172 10.21 -7.81 -0.10
N GLN A 173 10.83 -6.91 -0.88
CA GLN A 173 12.28 -6.99 -1.16
C GLN A 173 13.12 -6.99 0.12
N PHE A 174 12.74 -6.18 1.11
CA PHE A 174 13.38 -6.19 2.41
C PHE A 174 13.15 -7.53 3.13
N CYS A 175 11.92 -8.04 3.15
CA CYS A 175 11.61 -9.34 3.75
C CYS A 175 12.40 -10.49 3.12
N ASP A 176 12.51 -10.52 1.79
CA ASP A 176 13.27 -11.53 1.04
C ASP A 176 14.76 -11.43 1.29
N LEU A 177 15.29 -10.21 1.39
CA LEU A 177 16.69 -9.96 1.71
C LEU A 177 17.06 -10.50 3.09
N TYR A 178 16.17 -10.36 4.07
CA TYR A 178 16.38 -10.81 5.45
C TYR A 178 15.77 -12.19 5.75
N LYS A 179 15.20 -12.88 4.74
CA LYS A 179 14.56 -14.19 4.87
C LYS A 179 13.51 -14.24 5.98
N VAL A 180 12.70 -13.18 6.04
CA VAL A 180 11.56 -13.05 6.96
C VAL A 180 10.46 -14.02 6.53
N ASP A 181 9.99 -14.88 7.43
CA ASP A 181 8.89 -15.83 7.15
C ASP A 181 7.61 -15.06 6.73
N GLU A 182 6.97 -15.50 5.65
CA GLU A 182 5.79 -14.86 5.07
C GLU A 182 4.62 -14.73 6.06
N ARG A 183 4.54 -15.60 7.09
CA ARG A 183 3.52 -15.53 8.14
C ARG A 183 3.61 -14.30 9.02
N ILE A 184 4.78 -13.66 9.09
CA ILE A 184 4.98 -12.44 9.90
C ILE A 184 5.02 -11.17 9.05
N HIS A 185 4.84 -11.27 7.72
CA HIS A 185 4.68 -10.10 6.85
C HIS A 185 3.37 -9.37 7.14
N MET A 186 2.35 -10.11 7.59
CA MET A 186 1.06 -9.57 8.00
C MET A 186 0.42 -10.40 9.12
N PRO A 187 -0.05 -9.78 10.22
CA PRO A 187 0.19 -8.38 10.57
C PRO A 187 1.67 -8.11 10.86
N ALA A 188 2.22 -7.07 10.23
CA ALA A 188 3.60 -6.68 10.47
C ALA A 188 3.73 -6.10 11.89
N ASN A 189 4.50 -6.77 12.74
CA ASN A 189 4.72 -6.31 14.10
C ASN A 189 5.63 -5.05 14.13
N ASN A 190 5.66 -4.39 15.29
CA ASN A 190 6.47 -3.18 15.48
C ASN A 190 7.96 -3.39 15.20
N ILE A 191 8.53 -4.57 15.51
CA ILE A 191 9.93 -4.91 15.26
C ILE A 191 10.21 -4.97 13.76
N LEU A 192 9.37 -5.65 12.99
CA LEU A 192 9.53 -5.78 11.54
C LEU A 192 9.43 -4.42 10.84
N ILE A 193 8.44 -3.61 11.22
CA ILE A 193 8.27 -2.25 10.69
C ILE A 193 9.49 -1.38 11.07
N SER A 194 9.99 -1.50 12.30
CA SER A 194 11.16 -0.74 12.76
C SER A 194 12.44 -1.17 12.05
N ALA A 195 12.62 -2.46 11.80
CA ALA A 195 13.74 -3.00 11.05
C ALA A 195 13.71 -2.52 9.60
N PHE A 196 12.53 -2.50 8.97
CA PHE A 196 12.33 -1.93 7.63
C PHE A 196 12.72 -0.44 7.59
N ILE A 197 12.26 0.35 8.56
CA ILE A 197 12.65 1.78 8.69
C ILE A 197 14.16 1.90 8.86
N GLY A 198 14.76 1.14 9.77
CA GLY A 198 16.19 1.17 10.05
C GLY A 198 17.03 0.79 8.83
N HIS A 199 16.57 -0.16 8.01
CA HIS A 199 17.27 -0.56 6.80
C HIS A 199 17.37 0.58 5.77
N TYR A 200 16.31 1.36 5.61
CA TYR A 200 16.24 2.45 4.61
C TYR A 200 16.57 3.84 5.16
N LEU A 201 16.77 3.96 6.47
CA LEU A 201 17.15 5.21 7.12
C LEU A 201 18.44 5.76 6.49
N GLY A 202 18.42 7.04 6.07
CA GLY A 202 19.55 7.69 5.42
C GLY A 202 19.87 7.20 3.99
N LYS A 203 19.24 6.12 3.51
CA LYS A 203 19.36 5.65 2.11
C LYS A 203 18.34 6.31 1.18
N VAL A 204 17.19 6.72 1.72
CA VAL A 204 16.12 7.40 1.00
C VAL A 204 15.66 8.64 1.76
N SER A 205 14.96 9.55 1.08
CA SER A 205 14.37 10.70 1.76
C SER A 205 13.32 10.25 2.80
N GLY A 206 13.20 11.00 3.90
CA GLY A 206 12.16 10.74 4.90
C GLY A 206 10.75 10.77 4.30
N SER A 207 10.51 11.61 3.28
CA SER A 207 9.25 11.61 2.52
C SER A 207 8.98 10.30 1.77
N SER A 208 10.01 9.72 1.13
CA SER A 208 9.87 8.44 0.43
C SER A 208 9.54 7.31 1.40
N LEU A 209 10.24 7.27 2.54
CA LEU A 209 9.99 6.25 3.56
C LEU A 209 8.59 6.38 4.18
N ASN A 210 8.13 7.61 4.43
CA ASN A 210 6.77 7.85 4.92
C ASN A 210 5.69 7.45 3.90
N ASN A 211 5.94 7.68 2.61
CA ASN A 211 5.06 7.20 1.56
C ASN A 211 5.01 5.67 1.55
N TRP A 212 6.15 4.99 1.69
CA TRP A 212 6.19 3.53 1.75
C TRP A 212 5.46 2.96 2.97
N LEU A 213 5.58 3.59 4.14
CA LEU A 213 4.81 3.20 5.33
C LEU A 213 3.30 3.42 5.13
N SER A 214 2.91 4.47 4.41
CA SER A 214 1.50 4.72 4.08
C SER A 214 0.94 3.62 3.17
N SER A 215 1.76 3.14 2.23
CA SER A 215 1.44 1.96 1.42
C SER A 215 1.19 0.71 2.26
N LEU A 216 2.09 0.43 3.21
CA LEU A 216 1.97 -0.74 4.07
C LEU A 216 0.73 -0.66 4.94
N LYS A 217 0.43 0.52 5.49
CA LYS A 217 -0.80 0.75 6.23
C LYS A 217 -2.03 0.50 5.36
N MET A 218 -2.07 1.03 4.13
CA MET A 218 -3.19 0.81 3.22
C MET A 218 -3.38 -0.68 2.89
N TRP A 219 -2.28 -1.41 2.65
CA TRP A 219 -2.34 -2.85 2.41
C TRP A 219 -2.90 -3.61 3.62
N HIS A 220 -2.48 -3.27 4.84
CA HIS A 220 -3.06 -3.82 6.07
C HIS A 220 -4.55 -3.51 6.21
N ASP A 221 -4.94 -2.26 5.97
CA ASP A 221 -6.34 -1.82 6.03
C ASP A 221 -7.21 -2.60 5.02
N MET A 222 -6.71 -2.81 3.79
CA MET A 222 -7.39 -3.60 2.74
C MET A 222 -7.50 -5.08 3.07
N LYS A 223 -6.50 -5.66 3.74
CA LYS A 223 -6.49 -7.06 4.15
C LYS A 223 -7.07 -7.28 5.56
N HIS A 224 -7.66 -6.26 6.16
CA HIS A 224 -8.22 -6.27 7.51
C HIS A 224 -7.22 -6.74 8.59
N ALA A 225 -5.95 -6.40 8.42
CA ALA A 225 -4.89 -6.73 9.36
C ALA A 225 -4.62 -5.57 10.34
N PRO A 226 -4.32 -5.86 11.62
CA PRO A 226 -3.86 -4.84 12.55
C PRO A 226 -2.60 -4.12 12.06
N TRP A 227 -2.59 -2.78 12.14
CA TRP A 227 -1.43 -1.95 11.80
C TRP A 227 -0.68 -1.48 13.05
N CYS A 228 0.50 -2.05 13.31
CA CYS A 228 1.30 -1.70 14.49
C CYS A 228 2.27 -0.51 14.23
N GLY A 229 2.23 0.13 13.05
CA GLY A 229 3.13 1.25 12.73
C GLY A 229 2.81 2.58 13.43
N GLY A 230 1.68 2.64 14.15
CA GLY A 230 1.32 3.76 15.03
C GLY A 230 1.98 3.72 16.41
N GLU A 231 2.59 2.60 16.79
CA GLU A 231 3.14 2.41 18.13
C GLU A 231 4.32 3.34 18.45
N CYS A 232 4.48 3.67 19.74
CA CYS A 232 5.51 4.61 20.19
C CYS A 232 6.92 4.18 19.76
N TRP A 233 7.20 2.87 19.78
CA TRP A 233 8.46 2.28 19.33
C TRP A 233 8.76 2.62 17.87
N VAL A 234 7.78 2.43 16.98
CA VAL A 234 7.92 2.77 15.56
C VAL A 234 8.06 4.28 15.35
N GLN A 235 7.34 5.09 16.13
CA GLN A 235 7.48 6.56 16.04
C GLN A 235 8.87 7.05 16.44
N MET A 236 9.52 6.41 17.42
CA MET A 236 10.91 6.72 17.79
C MET A 236 11.87 6.48 16.63
N CYS A 237 11.71 5.37 15.89
CA CYS A 237 12.54 5.08 14.72
C CYS A 237 12.37 6.13 13.61
N ARG A 238 11.14 6.61 13.37
CA ARG A 238 10.85 7.62 12.34
C ARG A 238 11.49 8.97 12.65
N ARG A 239 11.60 9.34 13.93
CA ARG A 239 12.13 10.64 14.35
C ARG A 239 13.64 10.75 14.22
N ASN A 240 14.36 9.63 14.20
CA ASN A 240 15.82 9.61 14.03
C ASN A 240 16.26 9.75 12.55
N GLY A 241 15.31 9.75 11.60
CA GLY A 241 15.59 9.76 10.16
C GLY A 241 15.37 11.08 9.42
N ASN A 242 14.92 12.12 10.12
CA ASN A 242 14.69 13.48 9.60
C ASN A 242 15.69 14.44 10.23
#